data_AF-A0A7W0L3S4-F1
#
_entry.id   AF-A0A7W0L3S4-F1
#
_cell.length_a   1.000
_cell.length_b   1.000
_cell.length_c   1.000
_cell.angle_alpha   90.00
_cell.angle_beta   90.00
_cell.angle_gamma   90.00
#
_symmetry.space_group_name_H-M   'P 1'
#
loop_
_entity.id
_entity.type
_entity.pdbx_description
1 polymer ?
#
loop_
_entity_poly.entity_id
_entity_poly.type
_entity_poly.pdbx_seq_one_letter_code
_entity_poly.pdbx_strand_id
1 'polypeptide(L)'
;MTEVYCPDCRFKQPSEHSFCFRCGRSLPTHLVDRTPSKLARFFAGVKVDDGDPENAYLRVSCYRKEQTFNSPEGSVVIPGRHVRFSIWVADQARCVLSVPETEARDLAHFIEDGMKTLGEGAGSSGAPASSNTGEF
;
A
#
# COMPACT_ATOMS: atom_id res chain seq x y z
N MET A 1 -5.77 -30.13 7.54
CA MET A 1 -5.15 -29.68 6.28
C MET A 1 -6.21 -29.68 5.21
N THR A 2 -6.55 -28.53 4.65
CA THR A 2 -7.57 -28.41 3.61
C THR A 2 -7.01 -28.96 2.30
N GLU A 3 -7.58 -30.04 1.79
CA GLU A 3 -7.16 -30.62 0.52
C GLU A 3 -7.68 -29.75 -0.63
N VAL A 4 -6.78 -29.30 -1.51
CA VAL A 4 -7.13 -28.48 -2.68
C VAL A 4 -7.22 -29.40 -3.90
N TYR A 5 -8.29 -29.29 -4.67
CA TYR A 5 -8.47 -30.03 -5.92
C TYR A 5 -8.65 -29.06 -7.09
N CYS A 6 -8.08 -29.39 -8.24
CA CYS A 6 -8.30 -28.59 -9.45
C CYS A 6 -9.75 -28.75 -9.92
N PRO A 7 -10.49 -27.65 -10.19
CA PRO A 7 -11.90 -27.74 -10.62
C PRO A 7 -12.06 -28.44 -11.98
N ASP A 8 -11.06 -28.32 -12.87
CA ASP A 8 -11.12 -28.88 -14.22
C ASP A 8 -10.72 -30.36 -14.26
N CYS A 9 -9.54 -30.70 -13.73
CA CYS A 9 -8.99 -32.06 -13.85
C CYS A 9 -9.14 -32.92 -12.60
N ARG A 10 -9.72 -32.35 -11.51
CA ARG A 10 -9.93 -33.00 -10.20
C ARG A 10 -8.69 -33.60 -9.56
N PHE A 11 -7.51 -33.23 -10.04
CA PHE A 11 -6.26 -33.71 -9.47
C PHE A 11 -6.00 -33.00 -8.14
N LYS A 12 -5.60 -33.77 -7.12
CA LYS A 12 -5.22 -33.23 -5.80
C LYS A 12 -3.98 -32.36 -5.96
N GLN A 13 -4.06 -31.13 -5.48
CA GLN A 13 -3.00 -30.13 -5.56
C GLN A 13 -2.36 -29.94 -4.19
N PRO A 14 -1.03 -29.75 -4.14
CA PRO A 14 -0.41 -29.23 -2.93
C PRO A 14 -0.95 -27.82 -2.64
N SER A 15 -1.12 -27.50 -1.36
CA SER A 15 -1.72 -26.23 -0.91
C SER A 15 -0.91 -24.98 -1.30
N GLU A 16 0.35 -25.14 -1.70
CA GLU A 16 1.29 -24.03 -1.92
C GLU A 16 1.41 -23.55 -3.38
N HIS A 17 0.80 -24.23 -4.36
CA HIS A 17 0.96 -23.88 -5.79
C HIS A 17 -0.22 -23.10 -6.40
N SER A 18 0.09 -22.12 -7.27
CA SER A 18 -0.90 -21.22 -7.89
C SER A 18 -1.57 -21.82 -9.12
N PHE A 19 -1.00 -22.91 -9.64
CA PHE A 19 -1.35 -23.52 -10.90
C PHE A 19 -1.50 -25.01 -10.72
N CYS A 20 -2.42 -25.62 -11.47
CA CYS A 20 -2.58 -27.05 -11.49
C CYS A 20 -1.39 -27.70 -12.21
N PHE A 21 -0.67 -28.60 -11.52
CA PHE A 21 0.49 -29.29 -12.11
C PHE A 21 0.14 -30.15 -13.34
N ARG A 22 -1.11 -30.63 -13.43
CA ARG A 22 -1.58 -31.48 -14.52
C ARG A 22 -2.07 -30.72 -15.76
N CYS A 23 -2.95 -29.72 -15.60
CA CYS A 23 -3.58 -29.03 -16.73
C CYS A 23 -3.06 -27.59 -16.96
N GLY A 24 -2.16 -27.08 -16.10
CA GLY A 24 -1.55 -25.75 -16.22
C GLY A 24 -2.47 -24.57 -15.90
N ARG A 25 -3.76 -24.78 -15.64
CA ARG A 25 -4.70 -23.69 -15.31
C ARG A 25 -4.44 -23.13 -13.91
N SER A 26 -4.66 -21.83 -13.76
CA SER A 26 -4.64 -21.16 -12.46
C SER A 26 -5.65 -21.81 -11.52
N LEU A 27 -5.21 -22.17 -10.32
CA LEU A 27 -6.12 -22.64 -9.28
C LEU A 27 -6.94 -21.45 -8.76
N PRO A 28 -8.22 -21.64 -8.41
CA PRO A 28 -9.04 -20.56 -7.90
C PRO A 28 -8.42 -19.99 -6.62
N THR A 29 -7.91 -18.77 -6.70
CA THR A 29 -7.16 -18.08 -5.64
C THR A 29 -7.97 -17.86 -4.37
N HIS A 30 -9.29 -17.98 -4.41
CA HIS A 30 -10.18 -17.93 -3.24
C HIS A 30 -10.24 -19.25 -2.46
N LEU A 31 -9.83 -20.39 -3.05
CA LEU A 31 -9.79 -21.70 -2.39
C LEU A 31 -8.41 -22.01 -1.78
N VAL A 32 -7.41 -21.22 -2.16
CA VAL A 32 -6.06 -21.29 -1.58
C VAL A 32 -5.96 -20.08 -0.67
N ASP A 33 -5.95 -20.28 0.65
CA ASP A 33 -5.85 -19.20 1.63
C ASP A 33 -4.45 -18.53 1.53
N ARG A 34 -4.32 -17.67 0.53
CA ARG A 34 -3.10 -16.97 0.14
C ARG A 34 -3.22 -15.54 0.56
N THR A 35 -3.48 -15.30 1.84
CA THR A 35 -3.18 -13.98 2.38
C THR A 35 -1.69 -13.73 2.17
N PRO A 36 -1.29 -12.82 1.25
CA PRO A 36 0.12 -12.66 0.91
C PRO A 36 0.86 -12.14 2.14
N SER A 37 2.05 -12.69 2.41
CA SER A 37 2.89 -12.28 3.53
C SER A 37 3.32 -10.82 3.43
N LYS A 38 3.31 -10.25 2.21
CA LYS A 38 3.60 -8.86 1.92
C LYS A 38 2.71 -8.33 0.79
N LEU A 39 2.17 -7.13 0.99
CA LEU A 39 1.57 -6.31 -0.05
C LEU A 39 2.47 -5.11 -0.31
N ALA A 40 2.57 -4.64 -1.55
CA ALA A 40 3.33 -3.44 -1.87
C ALA A 40 2.66 -2.60 -2.95
N ARG A 41 2.80 -1.28 -2.86
CA ARG A 41 2.34 -0.30 -3.85
C ARG A 41 3.37 0.80 -4.00
N PHE A 42 3.48 1.33 -5.21
CA PHE A 42 4.34 2.47 -5.54
C PHE A 42 3.47 3.71 -5.75
N PHE A 43 3.98 4.84 -5.29
CA PHE A 43 3.39 6.16 -5.44
C PHE A 43 4.48 7.07 -6.00
N ALA A 44 4.22 7.68 -7.15
CA ALA A 44 5.15 8.66 -7.70
C ALA A 44 5.29 9.83 -6.71
N GLY A 45 6.51 10.28 -6.49
CA GLY A 45 6.75 11.48 -5.68
C GLY A 45 6.17 12.71 -6.37
N VAL A 46 5.60 13.61 -5.58
CA VAL A 46 5.33 14.98 -6.01
C VAL A 46 6.55 15.81 -5.63
N LYS A 47 7.05 16.63 -6.57
CA LYS A 47 8.12 17.57 -6.31
C LYS A 47 7.61 18.65 -5.37
N VAL A 48 8.28 18.84 -4.24
CA VAL A 48 7.96 19.88 -3.27
C VAL A 48 8.97 21.03 -3.37
N ASP A 49 10.22 20.71 -3.72
CA ASP A 49 11.30 21.68 -3.92
C ASP A 49 12.01 21.47 -5.27
N ASP A 50 12.63 22.54 -5.80
CA ASP A 50 13.38 22.51 -7.06
C ASP A 50 14.58 21.54 -7.00
N GLY A 51 15.12 21.27 -5.81
CA GLY A 51 16.22 20.34 -5.60
C GLY A 51 15.82 18.86 -5.55
N ASP A 52 14.52 18.52 -5.58
CA ASP A 52 14.07 17.15 -5.44
C ASP A 52 14.58 16.27 -6.61
N PRO A 53 15.07 15.04 -6.35
CA PRO A 53 15.63 14.18 -7.38
C PRO A 53 14.57 13.70 -8.38
N GLU A 54 14.93 13.63 -9.65
CA GLU A 54 14.06 13.04 -10.69
C GLU A 54 13.80 11.56 -10.43
N ASN A 55 12.64 11.07 -10.88
CA ASN A 55 12.23 9.67 -10.73
C ASN A 55 12.21 9.15 -9.28
N ALA A 56 11.90 10.04 -8.32
CA ALA A 56 11.66 9.66 -6.94
C ALA A 56 10.27 9.01 -6.78
N TYR A 57 10.20 7.92 -6.04
CA TYR A 57 8.92 7.28 -5.71
C TYR A 57 8.89 6.74 -4.27
N LEU A 58 7.71 6.83 -3.67
CA LEU A 58 7.41 6.20 -2.39
C LEU A 58 6.88 4.80 -2.66
N ARG A 59 7.60 3.79 -2.18
CA ARG A 59 7.10 2.41 -2.11
C ARG A 59 6.60 2.14 -0.69
N VAL A 60 5.32 1.83 -0.57
CA VAL A 60 4.68 1.38 0.67
C VAL A 60 4.52 -0.12 0.63
N SER A 61 5.00 -0.83 1.65
CA SER A 61 4.86 -2.27 1.79
C SER A 61 4.27 -2.65 3.14
N CYS A 62 3.23 -3.46 3.17
CA CYS A 62 2.64 -4.00 4.40
C CYS A 62 3.07 -5.46 4.57
N TYR A 63 3.85 -5.75 5.61
CA TYR A 63 4.21 -7.11 6.01
C TYR A 63 3.15 -7.65 6.96
N ARG A 64 2.41 -8.67 6.53
CA ARG A 64 1.34 -9.29 7.34
C ARG A 64 1.85 -10.41 8.23
N LYS A 65 2.97 -11.01 7.84
CA LYS A 65 3.67 -12.08 8.57
C LYS A 65 5.13 -11.71 8.69
N GLU A 66 5.79 -12.23 9.71
CA GLU A 66 7.23 -12.12 9.86
C GLU A 66 7.93 -12.70 8.64
N GLN A 67 9.01 -12.05 8.19
CA GLN A 67 9.82 -12.51 7.09
C GLN A 67 11.29 -12.48 7.44
N THR A 68 11.94 -13.63 7.34
CA THR A 68 13.39 -13.76 7.48
C THR A 68 14.04 -13.66 6.12
N PHE A 69 14.97 -12.72 5.97
CA PHE A 69 15.82 -12.61 4.80
C PHE A 69 17.20 -13.14 5.16
N ASN A 70 17.71 -14.07 4.36
CA ASN A 70 19.04 -14.62 4.53
C ASN A 70 19.95 -14.09 3.42
N SER A 71 21.14 -13.66 3.81
CA SER A 71 22.23 -13.23 2.93
C SER A 71 23.53 -13.86 3.40
N PRO A 72 24.58 -13.91 2.56
CA PRO A 72 25.91 -14.39 2.98
C PRO A 72 26.46 -13.65 4.20
N GLU A 73 26.10 -12.38 4.38
CA GLU A 73 26.54 -11.50 5.47
C GLU A 73 25.73 -11.69 6.76
N GLY A 74 24.64 -12.45 6.72
CA GLY A 74 23.78 -12.74 7.86
C GLY A 74 22.29 -12.78 7.52
N SER A 75 21.46 -12.95 8.54
CA SER A 75 20.00 -12.94 8.39
C SER A 75 19.40 -11.71 9.10
N VAL A 76 18.34 -11.17 8.50
CA VAL A 76 17.54 -10.09 9.08
C VAL A 76 16.09 -10.51 9.14
N VAL A 77 15.45 -10.27 10.28
CA VAL A 77 14.03 -10.52 10.48
C VAL A 77 13.27 -9.22 10.31
N ILE A 78 12.31 -9.22 9.38
CA ILE A 78 11.32 -8.15 9.24
C ILE A 78 10.07 -8.57 10.01
N PRO A 79 9.70 -7.85 11.07
CA PRO A 79 8.54 -8.20 11.88
C PRO A 79 7.25 -8.15 11.04
N GLY A 80 6.36 -9.09 11.31
CA GLY A 80 5.00 -9.05 10.77
C GLY A 80 4.19 -7.92 11.41
N ARG A 81 3.10 -7.52 10.76
CA ARG A 81 2.22 -6.42 11.16
C ARG A 81 2.92 -5.06 11.19
N HIS A 82 3.72 -4.81 10.16
CA HIS A 82 4.39 -3.54 9.94
C HIS A 82 4.09 -2.98 8.55
N VAL A 83 4.01 -1.65 8.47
CA VAL A 83 3.99 -0.90 7.22
C VAL A 83 5.33 -0.22 7.05
N ARG A 84 6.01 -0.56 5.96
CA ARG A 84 7.30 -0.01 5.56
C ARG A 84 7.11 1.00 4.44
N PHE A 85 7.52 2.23 4.71
CA PHE A 85 7.66 3.31 3.77
C PHE A 85 9.11 3.33 3.28
N SER A 86 9.33 3.36 1.98
CA SER A 86 10.67 3.48 1.42
C SER A 86 10.66 4.46 0.26
N ILE A 87 11.54 5.46 0.33
CA ILE A 87 11.76 6.44 -0.72
C ILE A 87 12.89 5.92 -1.59
N TRP A 88 12.62 5.81 -2.88
CA TRP A 88 13.58 5.35 -3.87
C TRP A 88 13.87 6.46 -4.86
N VAL A 89 15.11 6.50 -5.32
CA VAL A 89 15.56 7.33 -6.44
C VAL A 89 16.21 6.38 -7.43
N ALA A 90 15.67 6.32 -8.65
CA ALA A 90 16.02 5.28 -9.62
C ALA A 90 15.88 3.87 -9.01
N ASP A 91 16.95 3.09 -8.93
CA ASP A 91 16.96 1.71 -8.44
C ASP A 91 17.46 1.56 -6.99
N GLN A 92 17.56 2.67 -6.25
CA GLN A 92 18.12 2.66 -4.89
C GLN A 92 17.16 3.23 -3.85
N ALA A 93 16.96 2.50 -2.75
CA ALA A 93 16.28 3.02 -1.57
C ALA A 93 17.19 4.04 -0.85
N ARG A 94 16.77 5.30 -0.79
CA ARG A 94 17.49 6.38 -0.11
C ARG A 94 17.09 6.54 1.34
N CYS A 95 15.82 6.28 1.65
CA CYS A 95 15.29 6.35 3.00
C CYS A 95 14.27 5.23 3.21
N VAL A 96 14.26 4.66 4.41
CA VAL A 96 13.32 3.61 4.79
C VAL A 96 12.88 3.86 6.23
N LEU A 97 11.56 3.86 6.42
CA LEU A 97 10.91 3.88 7.73
C LEU A 97 9.96 2.69 7.81
N SER A 98 9.91 2.02 8.96
CA SER A 98 8.96 0.94 9.21
C SER A 98 8.26 1.20 10.53
N VAL A 99 6.94 1.21 10.51
CA VAL A 99 6.09 1.47 11.68
C VAL A 99 5.15 0.29 11.91
N PRO A 100 4.73 0.03 13.16
CA PRO A 100 3.69 -0.95 13.45
C PRO A 100 2.39 -0.65 12.70
N GLU A 101 1.60 -1.68 12.43
CA GLU A 101 0.30 -1.54 11.74
C GLU A 101 -0.66 -0.59 12.47
N THR A 102 -0.60 -0.51 13.80
CA THR A 102 -1.42 0.41 14.61
C THR A 102 -1.05 1.87 14.33
N GLU A 103 0.23 2.21 14.39
CA GLU A 103 0.70 3.57 14.08
C GLU A 103 0.43 3.95 12.61
N ALA A 104 0.58 3.00 11.69
CA ALA A 104 0.23 3.23 10.29
C ALA A 104 -1.26 3.54 10.10
N ARG A 105 -2.13 2.94 10.92
CA ARG A 105 -3.57 3.21 10.91
C ARG A 105 -3.87 4.59 11.49
N ASP A 106 -3.22 4.95 12.59
CA ASP A 106 -3.36 6.28 13.19
C ASP A 106 -2.90 7.37 12.20
N LEU A 107 -1.81 7.14 11.47
CA LEU A 107 -1.37 8.02 10.38
C LEU A 107 -2.40 8.15 9.26
N ALA A 108 -3.04 7.04 8.85
CA ALA A 108 -4.09 7.08 7.84
C ALA A 108 -5.28 7.94 8.30
N HIS A 109 -5.72 7.76 9.56
CA HIS A 109 -6.79 8.58 10.14
C HIS A 109 -6.42 10.05 10.21
N PHE A 110 -5.21 10.38 10.65
CA PHE A 110 -4.71 11.75 10.68
C PHE A 110 -4.76 12.43 9.30
N ILE A 111 -4.35 11.72 8.24
CA ILE A 111 -4.40 12.23 6.87
C ILE A 111 -5.84 12.42 6.40
N GLU A 112 -6.71 11.43 6.64
CA GLU A 112 -8.13 11.50 6.28
C GLU A 112 -8.85 12.68 6.93
N ASP A 113 -8.60 12.91 8.22
CA ASP A 113 -9.22 14.02 8.97
C ASP A 113 -8.69 15.39 8.54
N GLY A 114 -7.37 15.47 8.25
CA GLY A 114 -6.77 16.66 7.65
C GLY A 114 -7.38 17.02 6.30
N MET A 115 -7.63 16.03 5.43
CA MET A 115 -8.27 16.26 4.13
C MET A 115 -9.72 16.74 4.25
N LYS A 116 -10.48 16.25 5.23
CA LYS A 116 -11.86 16.74 5.49
C LYS A 116 -11.86 18.21 5.88
N THR A 117 -10.95 18.59 6.77
CA THR A 117 -10.82 19.97 7.27
C THR A 117 -10.49 20.97 6.14
N LEU A 118 -9.63 20.56 5.21
CA LEU A 118 -9.30 21.37 4.03
C LEU A 118 -10.47 21.51 3.04
N GLY A 119 -11.35 20.51 2.95
CA GLY A 119 -12.55 20.55 2.12
C GLY A 119 -13.64 21.48 2.65
N GLU A 120 -13.78 21.61 3.96
CA GLU A 120 -14.80 22.46 4.59
C GLU A 120 -14.46 23.97 4.53
N GLY A 121 -13.18 24.33 4.40
CA GLY A 121 -12.72 25.72 4.25
C GLY A 121 -12.94 26.34 2.86
N ALA A 122 -13.21 25.53 1.83
CA ALA A 122 -13.43 26.02 0.46
C ALA A 122 -14.88 26.51 0.20
N GLY A 123 -15.79 26.36 1.17
CA GLY A 123 -17.22 26.67 1.02
C GLY A 123 -17.69 28.01 1.61
N SER A 124 -16.82 28.85 2.18
CA SER A 124 -17.24 30.06 2.91
C SER A 124 -16.63 31.38 2.39
N SER A 125 -16.50 31.55 1.07
CA SER A 125 -16.41 32.90 0.49
C SER A 125 -17.81 33.38 0.09
N GLY A 126 -18.61 33.73 1.10
CA GLY A 126 -19.84 34.49 0.89
C GLY A 126 -19.53 35.83 0.21
N ALA A 127 -20.04 36.01 -1.00
CA ALA A 127 -19.98 37.28 -1.72
C ALA A 127 -20.57 38.42 -0.87
N PRO A 128 -19.95 39.62 -0.83
CA PRO A 128 -20.61 40.76 -0.21
C PRO A 128 -21.83 41.13 -1.05
N ALA A 129 -23.00 41.16 -0.40
CA ALA A 129 -24.23 41.64 -1.00
C ALA A 129 -24.06 43.11 -1.43
N SER A 130 -24.05 43.35 -2.74
CA SER A 130 -24.12 44.68 -3.32
C SER A 130 -25.54 45.24 -3.11
N SER A 131 -25.73 46.03 -2.05
CA SER A 131 -26.94 46.84 -1.87
C SER A 131 -26.85 48.06 -2.79
N ASN A 132 -27.38 47.90 -4.00
CA ASN A 132 -27.67 48.98 -4.93
C ASN A 132 -28.98 49.65 -4.46
N THR A 133 -28.90 50.83 -3.86
CA THR A 133 -30.06 51.72 -3.68
C THR A 133 -29.78 52.98 -4.46
N GLY A 134 -30.33 53.02 -5.68
CA GLY A 134 -30.54 54.26 -6.39
C GLY A 134 -31.85 54.86 -5.91
N GLU A 135 -31.81 56.14 -5.55
CA GLU A 135 -32.98 57.00 -5.55
C GLU A 135 -32.60 58.34 -6.20
N PHE A 136 -33.59 58.86 -6.93
CA PHE A 136 -33.58 60.07 -7.74
C PHE A 136 -33.53 61.35 -6.91
#